data_AF-A0A6I6NEK0-F1
#
_entry.id   AF-A0A6I6NEK0-F1
#
_cell.length_a   1.000
_cell.length_b   1.000
_cell.length_c   1.000
_cell.angle_alpha   90.00
_cell.angle_beta   90.00
_cell.angle_gamma   90.00
#
_symmetry.space_group_name_H-M   'P 1'
#
loop_
_entity.id
_entity.type
_entity.pdbx_description
1 polymer ?
#
loop_
_entity_poly.entity_id
_entity_poly.type
_entity_poly.pdbx_seq_one_letter_code
_entity_poly.pdbx_strand_id
1 'polypeptide(L)'
;MRAKWALIALAAAAVLLVPWMVVLAVTLPGSTRVDNWPLAWIGMDVLMAAGCAATAVLGLCGDPRSRLTASATASVAVLDAWFDITTARAGSALVQALACAVAEAALAAACVVLAVAHRGPAKPPRNPHRTR
;
A
#
# COMPACT_ATOMS: atom_id res chain seq x y z
N MET A 1 -15.85 -1.58 -23.73
CA MET A 1 -16.57 -2.80 -23.26
C MET A 1 -15.80 -3.58 -22.19
N ARG A 2 -14.51 -3.93 -22.38
CA ARG A 2 -13.69 -4.65 -21.37
C ARG A 2 -13.64 -4.00 -19.97
N ALA A 3 -13.50 -2.67 -19.91
CA ALA A 3 -13.48 -1.93 -18.63
C ALA A 3 -14.81 -2.03 -17.85
N LYS A 4 -15.96 -2.01 -18.53
CA LYS A 4 -17.27 -2.13 -17.89
C LYS A 4 -17.45 -3.52 -17.25
N TRP A 5 -17.01 -4.57 -17.94
CA TRP A 5 -17.03 -5.93 -17.40
C TRP A 5 -16.07 -6.10 -16.21
N ALA A 6 -14.89 -5.49 -16.25
CA ALA A 6 -13.98 -5.48 -15.11
C ALA A 6 -14.61 -4.80 -13.87
N LEU A 7 -15.27 -3.66 -14.05
CA LEU A 7 -15.98 -2.97 -12.96
C LEU A 7 -17.15 -3.79 -12.40
N ILE A 8 -17.92 -4.44 -13.27
CA ILE A 8 -19.01 -5.34 -12.84
C ILE A 8 -18.45 -6.54 -12.06
N ALA A 9 -17.35 -7.13 -12.52
CA ALA A 9 -16.68 -8.23 -11.82
C ALA A 9 -16.18 -7.80 -10.43
N LEU A 10 -15.57 -6.62 -10.31
CA LEU A 10 -15.15 -6.06 -9.03
C LEU A 10 -16.33 -5.81 -8.09
N ALA A 11 -17.44 -5.27 -8.60
CA ALA A 11 -18.66 -5.07 -7.80
C ALA A 11 -19.26 -6.40 -7.32
N ALA A 12 -19.31 -7.40 -8.20
CA ALA A 12 -19.78 -8.74 -7.84
C ALA A 12 -18.87 -9.39 -6.78
N ALA A 13 -17.55 -9.29 -6.95
CA ALA A 13 -16.59 -9.78 -5.97
C ALA A 13 -16.78 -9.11 -4.59
N ALA A 14 -16.96 -7.78 -4.56
CA ALA A 14 -17.22 -7.06 -3.32
C ALA A 14 -18.48 -7.58 -2.59
N VAL A 15 -19.56 -7.84 -3.33
CA VAL A 15 -20.80 -8.40 -2.76
C VAL A 15 -20.60 -9.83 -2.26
N LEU A 16 -19.88 -10.67 -3.01
CA LEU A 16 -19.61 -12.07 -2.65
C LEU A 16 -18.65 -12.20 -1.46
N LEU A 17 -17.76 -11.23 -1.25
CA LEU A 17 -16.85 -11.22 -0.11
C LEU A 17 -17.59 -11.02 1.22
N VAL A 18 -18.71 -10.29 1.24
CA VAL A 18 -19.50 -10.06 2.47
C VAL A 18 -19.99 -11.36 3.12
N PRO A 19 -20.75 -12.24 2.45
CA PRO A 19 -21.18 -13.50 3.06
C PRO A 19 -19.98 -14.42 3.38
N TRP A 20 -18.92 -14.39 2.57
CA TRP A 20 -17.71 -15.15 2.87
C TRP A 20 -17.04 -14.72 4.17
N MET A 21 -16.94 -13.41 4.43
CA MET A 21 -16.43 -12.87 5.71
C MET A 21 -17.27 -13.34 6.91
N VAL A 22 -18.59 -13.44 6.76
CA VAL A 22 -19.47 -13.98 7.82
C VAL A 22 -19.16 -15.45 8.08
N VAL A 23 -19.00 -16.25 7.02
CA VAL A 23 -18.61 -17.67 7.15
C VAL A 23 -17.27 -17.79 7.87
N LEU A 24 -16.27 -16.99 7.49
CA LEU A 24 -14.97 -16.98 8.16
C LEU A 24 -15.08 -16.61 9.64
N ALA A 25 -15.88 -15.60 9.99
CA ALA A 25 -16.06 -15.17 11.37
C ALA A 25 -16.64 -16.25 12.30
N VAL A 26 -17.49 -17.16 11.77
CA VAL A 26 -18.11 -18.23 12.57
C VAL A 26 -17.37 -19.57 12.50
N THR A 27 -16.52 -19.77 11.48
CA THR A 27 -15.81 -21.04 11.26
C THR A 27 -14.35 -21.02 11.69
N LEU A 28 -13.71 -19.85 11.80
CA LEU A 28 -12.30 -19.77 12.17
C LEU A 28 -12.10 -20.12 13.66
N PRO A 29 -11.12 -20.99 13.98
CA PRO A 29 -10.73 -21.26 15.35
C PRO A 29 -10.18 -20.00 16.02
N GLY A 30 -10.59 -19.73 17.27
CA GLY A 30 -10.13 -18.56 18.03
C GLY A 30 -8.62 -18.51 18.31
N SER A 31 -7.92 -19.62 18.13
CA SER A 31 -6.46 -19.68 18.18
C SER A 31 -5.94 -20.65 17.13
N THR A 32 -5.09 -20.17 16.23
CA THR A 32 -4.45 -21.00 15.21
C THR A 32 -2.94 -20.80 15.29
N ARG A 33 -2.17 -21.89 15.26
CA ARG A 33 -0.71 -21.82 15.16
C ARG A 33 -0.35 -21.52 13.71
N VAL A 34 0.43 -20.46 13.49
CA VAL A 34 0.96 -20.10 12.17
C VAL A 34 2.39 -20.62 12.07
N ASP A 35 2.63 -21.60 11.21
CA ASP A 35 3.95 -22.25 11.11
C ASP A 35 5.04 -21.31 10.57
N ASN A 36 4.68 -20.44 9.63
CA ASN A 36 5.62 -19.53 8.94
C ASN A 36 5.56 -18.10 9.49
N TRP A 37 5.34 -17.93 10.80
CA TRP A 37 5.13 -16.63 11.43
C TRP A 37 6.20 -15.57 11.12
N PRO A 38 7.53 -15.87 11.24
CA PRO A 38 8.56 -14.88 10.92
C PRO A 38 8.60 -14.51 9.43
N LEU A 39 8.29 -15.47 8.55
CA LEU A 39 8.27 -15.24 7.11
C LEU A 39 7.13 -14.32 6.70
N ALA A 40 5.97 -14.41 7.36
CA ALA A 40 4.84 -13.53 7.10
C ALA A 40 5.16 -12.07 7.44
N TRP A 41 5.83 -11.84 8.58
CA TRP A 41 6.30 -10.52 9.01
C TRP A 41 7.33 -9.94 8.02
N ILE A 42 8.46 -10.64 7.86
CA ILE A 42 9.56 -10.19 7.00
C ILE A 42 9.10 -10.04 5.54
N GLY A 43 8.18 -10.89 5.08
CA GLY A 43 7.62 -10.79 3.74
C GLY A 43 6.86 -9.48 3.50
N MET A 44 6.12 -8.99 4.50
CA MET A 44 5.39 -7.73 4.41
C MET A 44 6.34 -6.53 4.37
N ASP A 45 7.35 -6.53 5.26
CA ASP A 45 8.43 -5.53 5.28
C ASP A 45 9.18 -5.46 3.94
N VAL A 46 9.51 -6.61 3.35
CA VAL A 46 10.21 -6.69 2.07
C VAL A 46 9.35 -6.10 0.94
N LEU A 47 8.05 -6.38 0.91
CA LEU A 47 7.14 -5.81 -0.08
C LEU A 47 7.04 -4.28 0.07
N MET A 48 6.96 -3.79 1.30
CA MET A 48 6.94 -2.36 1.59
C MET A 48 8.24 -1.68 1.16
N ALA A 49 9.39 -2.24 1.55
CA ALA A 49 10.71 -1.73 1.18
C ALA A 49 10.93 -1.73 -0.33
N ALA A 50 10.52 -2.79 -1.03
CA ALA A 50 10.60 -2.88 -2.49
C ALA A 50 9.70 -1.84 -3.17
N GLY A 51 8.48 -1.62 -2.65
CA GLY A 51 7.58 -0.57 -3.13
C GLY A 51 8.15 0.84 -2.96
N CYS A 52 8.73 1.13 -1.79
CA CYS A 52 9.43 2.38 -1.51
C CYS A 52 10.62 2.59 -2.47
N ALA A 53 11.46 1.58 -2.64
CA ALA A 53 12.61 1.62 -3.53
C ALA A 53 12.17 1.86 -4.99
N ALA A 54 11.17 1.12 -5.48
CA ALA A 54 10.64 1.28 -6.83
C ALA A 54 10.05 2.69 -7.04
N THR A 55 9.31 3.20 -6.04
CA THR A 55 8.74 4.55 -6.08
C THR A 55 9.81 5.63 -6.10
N ALA A 56 10.86 5.49 -5.28
CA ALA A 56 11.98 6.40 -5.25
C ALA A 56 12.75 6.40 -6.58
N VAL A 57 13.12 5.23 -7.11
CA VAL A 57 13.85 5.10 -8.38
C VAL A 57 13.05 5.70 -9.53
N LEU A 58 11.79 5.29 -9.71
CA LEU A 58 10.94 5.81 -10.79
C LEU A 58 10.67 7.32 -10.62
N GLY A 59 10.48 7.78 -9.38
CA GLY A 59 10.27 9.19 -9.06
C GLY A 59 11.51 10.05 -9.34
N LEU A 60 12.71 9.53 -9.11
CA LEU A 60 13.97 10.20 -9.44
C LEU A 60 14.25 10.18 -10.95
N CYS A 61 13.86 9.12 -11.65
CA CYS A 61 13.93 9.05 -13.12
C CYS A 61 12.85 9.89 -13.83
N GLY A 62 11.87 10.42 -13.10
CA GLY A 62 10.75 11.17 -13.68
C GLY A 62 9.74 10.29 -14.43
N ASP A 63 9.74 8.98 -14.19
CA ASP A 63 8.83 8.04 -14.84
C ASP A 63 7.40 8.17 -14.24
N PRO A 64 6.35 8.37 -15.06
CA PRO A 64 4.97 8.44 -14.60
C PRO A 64 4.47 7.17 -13.88
N ARG A 65 5.14 6.02 -14.07
CA ARG A 65 4.84 4.75 -13.37
C ARG A 65 5.12 4.82 -11.87
N SER A 66 5.91 5.78 -11.40
CA SER A 66 6.10 6.05 -9.97
C SER A 66 4.79 6.20 -9.21
N ARG A 67 3.72 6.65 -9.87
CA ARG A 67 2.38 6.77 -9.27
C ARG A 67 1.75 5.41 -8.95
N LEU A 68 1.96 4.42 -9.81
CA LEU A 68 1.44 3.07 -9.62
C LEU A 68 2.17 2.38 -8.47
N THR A 69 3.51 2.48 -8.43
CA THR A 69 4.31 1.92 -7.35
C THR A 69 4.01 2.63 -6.03
N ALA A 70 3.81 3.95 -6.05
CA ALA A 70 3.42 4.71 -4.86
C ALA A 70 2.05 4.29 -4.33
N SER A 71 1.04 4.09 -5.20
CA SER A 71 -0.27 3.59 -4.77
C SER A 71 -0.19 2.18 -4.20
N ALA A 72 0.60 1.30 -4.81
CA ALA A 72 0.80 -0.06 -4.30
C ALA A 72 1.51 -0.05 -2.94
N THR A 73 2.56 0.78 -2.78
CA THR A 73 3.29 0.94 -1.53
C THR A 73 2.38 1.46 -0.42
N ALA A 74 1.51 2.43 -0.72
CA ALA A 74 0.52 2.92 0.23
C ALA A 74 -0.46 1.83 0.68
N SER A 75 -0.93 0.98 -0.24
CA SER A 75 -1.79 -0.16 0.12
C SER A 75 -1.06 -1.16 1.01
N VAL A 76 0.21 -1.47 0.73
CA VAL A 76 1.03 -2.37 1.56
C VAL A 76 1.21 -1.78 2.96
N ALA A 77 1.56 -0.50 3.09
CA ALA A 77 1.74 0.15 4.39
C ALA A 77 0.46 0.17 5.26
N VAL A 78 -0.72 0.29 4.65
CA VAL A 78 -2.00 0.18 5.38
C VAL A 78 -2.25 -1.25 5.87
N LEU A 79 -1.91 -2.25 5.06
CA LEU A 79 -2.03 -3.66 5.44
C LEU A 79 -1.05 -4.03 6.56
N ASP A 80 0.16 -3.47 6.50
CA ASP A 80 1.22 -3.63 7.51
C ASP A 80 0.76 -3.08 8.87
N ALA A 81 0.27 -1.84 8.90
CA ALA A 81 -0.28 -1.22 10.11
C ALA A 81 -1.45 -2.01 10.71
N TRP A 82 -2.35 -2.52 9.86
CA TRP A 82 -3.43 -3.39 10.30
C TRP A 82 -2.90 -4.71 10.89
N PHE A 83 -1.91 -5.30 10.25
CA PHE A 83 -1.29 -6.55 10.68
C PHE A 83 -0.57 -6.37 12.02
N ASP A 84 0.19 -5.31 12.21
CA ASP A 84 0.86 -4.99 13.47
C ASP A 84 -0.12 -4.83 14.64
N ILE A 85 -1.21 -4.07 14.43
CA ILE A 85 -2.24 -3.86 15.45
C ILE A 85 -2.95 -5.18 15.82
N THR A 86 -3.32 -5.98 14.81
CA THR A 86 -4.11 -7.20 15.04
C THR A 86 -3.28 -8.36 15.61
N THR A 87 -1.96 -8.29 15.52
CA THR A 87 -1.04 -9.34 15.97
C THR A 87 -0.32 -8.98 17.28
N ALA A 88 -0.41 -7.71 17.71
CA ALA A 88 0.12 -7.26 18.97
C ALA A 88 -0.53 -7.94 20.18
N ARG A 89 0.30 -8.39 21.13
CA ARG A 89 -0.18 -8.80 22.46
C ARG A 89 -0.64 -7.58 23.26
N ALA A 90 -1.68 -7.73 24.08
CA ALA A 90 -2.13 -6.68 24.98
C ALA A 90 -0.99 -6.17 25.89
N GLY A 91 -1.00 -4.86 26.19
CA GLY A 91 0.01 -4.21 27.04
C GLY A 91 1.01 -3.36 26.24
N SER A 92 2.28 -3.40 26.63
CA SER A 92 3.35 -2.58 26.01
C SER A 92 3.54 -2.86 24.51
N ALA A 93 3.32 -4.10 24.07
CA ALA A 93 3.41 -4.47 22.66
C ALA A 93 2.32 -3.80 21.81
N LEU A 94 1.10 -3.60 22.34
CA LEU A 94 0.04 -2.87 21.64
C LEU A 94 0.38 -1.38 21.49
N VAL A 95 0.99 -0.76 22.50
CA VAL A 95 1.42 0.65 22.42
C VAL A 95 2.51 0.81 21.36
N GLN A 96 3.45 -0.13 21.28
CA GLN A 96 4.48 -0.14 20.24
C GLN A 96 3.87 -0.33 18.84
N ALA A 97 2.96 -1.29 18.67
CA ALA A 97 2.27 -1.52 17.40
C ALA A 97 1.46 -0.30 16.94
N LEU A 98 0.79 0.40 17.87
CA LEU A 98 0.08 1.65 17.55
C LEU A 98 1.04 2.76 17.12
N ALA A 99 2.23 2.85 17.72
CA ALA A 99 3.24 3.82 17.30
C ALA A 99 3.81 3.50 15.90
N CYS A 100 4.09 2.22 15.60
CA CYS A 100 4.48 1.77 14.26
C CYS A 100 3.38 2.08 13.23
N ALA A 101 2.13 1.72 13.53
CA ALA A 101 0.98 1.97 12.66
C ALA A 101 0.80 3.47 12.32
N VAL A 102 1.10 4.38 13.25
CA VAL A 102 1.09 5.83 12.96
C VAL A 102 2.20 6.22 11.98
N ALA A 103 3.40 5.67 12.16
CA ALA A 103 4.52 5.92 11.25
C ALA A 103 4.26 5.36 9.84
N GLU A 104 3.73 4.16 9.75
CA GLU A 104 3.31 3.52 8.49
C GLU A 104 2.15 4.26 7.82
N ALA A 105 1.16 4.73 8.59
CA ALA A 105 0.08 5.56 8.06
C ALA A 105 0.62 6.88 7.48
N ALA A 106 1.61 7.50 8.13
CA ALA A 106 2.28 8.69 7.60
C ALA A 106 3.04 8.39 6.31
N LEU A 107 3.72 7.25 6.23
CA LEU A 107 4.38 6.78 5.00
C LEU A 107 3.37 6.52 3.87
N ALA A 108 2.24 5.88 4.18
CA ALA A 108 1.17 5.64 3.22
C ALA A 108 0.61 6.98 2.70
N ALA A 109 0.36 7.94 3.59
CA ALA A 109 -0.08 9.28 3.22
C ALA A 109 0.93 9.99 2.31
N ALA A 110 2.23 9.92 2.62
CA ALA A 110 3.30 10.46 1.77
C ALA A 110 3.29 9.82 0.37
N CYS A 111 3.14 8.50 0.28
CA CYS A 111 3.05 7.77 -0.98
C CYS A 111 1.80 8.17 -1.78
N VAL A 112 0.64 8.33 -1.13
CA VAL A 112 -0.58 8.81 -1.78
C VAL A 112 -0.40 10.23 -2.32
N VAL A 113 0.22 11.13 -1.55
CA VAL A 113 0.54 12.48 -2.01
C VAL A 113 1.43 12.44 -3.24
N LEU A 114 2.47 11.60 -3.25
CA LEU A 114 3.35 11.42 -4.43
C LEU A 114 2.61 10.82 -5.63
N ALA A 115 1.67 9.88 -5.41
CA ALA A 115 0.87 9.27 -6.47
C ALA A 115 -0.13 10.26 -7.11
N VAL A 116 -0.63 11.21 -6.32
CA VAL A 116 -1.65 12.18 -6.73
C VAL A 116 -1.03 13.50 -7.21
N ALA A 117 0.14 13.89 -6.70
CA ALA A 117 0.82 15.11 -7.09
C ALA A 117 1.19 15.08 -8.58
N HIS A 118 0.51 15.89 -9.38
CA HIS A 118 0.83 16.13 -10.78
C HIS A 118 2.23 16.75 -10.90
N ARG A 119 3.22 15.99 -11.37
CA ARG A 119 4.44 16.60 -11.93
C ARG A 119 4.07 17.17 -13.29
N GLY A 120 3.81 18.48 -13.34
CA GLY A 120 3.63 19.20 -14.60
C GLY A 120 4.82 18.97 -15.54
N PRO A 121 4.60 19.07 -16.87
CA PRO A 121 5.64 18.77 -17.85
C PRO A 121 6.91 19.58 -17.55
N ALA A 122 8.07 18.90 -17.63
CA ALA A 122 9.37 19.52 -17.47
C ALA A 122 9.45 20.78 -18.33
N LYS A 123 9.79 21.91 -17.70
CA LYS A 123 9.97 23.19 -18.40
C LYS A 123 10.99 22.96 -19.52
N PRO A 124 10.63 23.21 -20.80
CA PRO A 124 11.58 23.00 -21.88
C PRO A 124 12.84 23.84 -21.63
N PRO A 125 14.02 23.35 -22.04
CA PRO A 125 15.28 24.06 -21.83
C PRO A 125 15.14 25.49 -22.37
N ARG A 126 15.48 26.46 -21.53
CA ARG A 126 15.44 27.89 -21.87
C ARG A 126 16.40 28.10 -23.04
N ASN A 127 15.87 28.25 -24.25
CA ASN A 127 16.68 28.48 -25.45
C ASN A 127 17.32 29.88 -25.35
N PRO A 128 18.65 30.00 -25.16
CA PRO A 128 19.32 31.29 -25.02
C PRO A 128 19.36 32.07 -26.34
N HIS A 129 18.99 31.47 -27.47
CA HIS A 129 19.06 32.09 -28.79
C HIS A 129 17.78 32.80 -29.25
N ARG A 130 16.71 32.86 -28.43
CA ARG A 130 15.43 33.51 -28.79
C ARG A 130 15.34 34.98 -28.34
N THR A 131 16.46 35.70 -28.37
CA THR A 131 16.52 37.15 -28.23
C THR A 131 17.49 37.70 -29.26
N ARG A 132 17.03 37.84 -30.50
CA ARG A 132 17.58 38.76 -31.49
C ARG A 132 16.49 39.16 -32.47
#